data_AF-A0A433C9S9-F1
#
_entry.id   AF-A0A433C9S9-F1
#
_cell.length_a   1.000
_cell.length_b   1.000
_cell.length_c   1.000
_cell.angle_alpha   90.00
_cell.angle_beta   90.00
_cell.angle_gamma   90.00
#
_symmetry.space_group_name_H-M   'P 1'
#
loop_
_entity.id
_entity.type
_entity.pdbx_description
1 polymer ?
#
loop_
_entity_poly.entity_id
_entity_poly.type
_entity_poly.pdbx_seq_one_letter_code
_entity_poly.pdbx_strand_id
1 'polypeptide(L)'
;VTEDEMTGVGGENFAGFYSSMKYFQSLDNENNKKFVAAFKAKYGASAVIGDVTQAGYLGPWLWKAAVEKAGSFDVDKVVAASETGIELKTAPEGYVKLDKNHHLWSKSRIAMGMPDATFKVVSESPDLIKPDPFPKGYQ
;
A
#
# COMPACT_ATOMS: atom_id res chain seq x y z
N VAL A 1 2.87 -11.92 2.49
CA VAL A 1 2.59 -12.51 1.18
C VAL A 1 1.22 -12.01 0.73
N THR A 2 1.10 -11.65 -0.53
CA THR A 2 -0.08 -11.10 -1.20
C THR A 2 -0.32 -11.83 -2.53
N GLU A 3 -1.29 -11.36 -3.31
CA GLU A 3 -1.84 -12.07 -4.47
C GLU A 3 -0.80 -12.41 -5.55
N ASP A 4 0.26 -11.61 -5.67
CA ASP A 4 1.35 -11.84 -6.63
C ASP A 4 2.14 -13.12 -6.34
N GLU A 5 2.50 -13.37 -5.09
CA GLU A 5 3.23 -14.59 -4.73
C GLU A 5 2.35 -15.84 -4.80
N MET A 6 1.03 -15.70 -4.66
CA MET A 6 0.08 -16.82 -4.79
C MET A 6 0.06 -17.42 -6.20
N THR A 7 0.46 -16.65 -7.22
CA THR A 7 0.60 -17.17 -8.59
C THR A 7 1.68 -18.25 -8.72
N GLY A 8 2.69 -18.24 -7.83
CA GLY A 8 3.74 -19.25 -7.79
C GLY A 8 3.48 -20.37 -6.78
N VAL A 9 2.84 -20.07 -5.65
CA VAL A 9 2.59 -21.03 -4.57
C VAL A 9 1.37 -21.93 -4.84
N GLY A 10 0.37 -21.43 -5.57
CA GLY A 10 -0.93 -22.09 -5.74
C GLY A 10 -1.89 -21.76 -4.58
N GLY A 11 -3.09 -21.28 -4.90
CA GLY A 11 -4.05 -20.77 -3.91
C GLY A 11 -4.51 -21.83 -2.91
N GLU A 12 -4.65 -23.09 -3.36
CA GLU A 12 -5.03 -24.21 -2.51
C GLU A 12 -4.03 -24.49 -1.37
N ASN A 13 -2.73 -24.22 -1.58
CA ASN A 13 -1.69 -24.45 -0.59
C ASN A 13 -1.70 -23.38 0.52
N PHE A 14 -2.38 -22.25 0.29
CA PHE A 14 -2.41 -21.11 1.20
C PHE A 14 -3.81 -20.84 1.78
N ALA A 15 -4.82 -21.59 1.38
CA ALA A 15 -6.17 -21.45 1.89
C ALA A 15 -6.19 -21.57 3.43
N GLY A 16 -6.75 -20.55 4.11
CA GLY A 16 -6.83 -20.48 5.57
C GLY A 16 -5.60 -19.91 6.28
N PHE A 17 -4.49 -19.66 5.59
CA PHE A 17 -3.37 -18.91 6.16
C PHE A 17 -3.68 -17.42 6.24
N TYR A 18 -3.04 -16.73 7.18
CA TYR A 18 -3.22 -15.29 7.39
C TYR A 18 -1.98 -14.51 6.96
N SER A 19 -2.22 -13.34 6.37
CA SER A 19 -1.20 -12.35 6.05
C SER A 19 -1.56 -11.01 6.70
N SER A 20 -0.52 -10.29 7.14
CA SER A 20 -0.63 -8.93 7.69
C SER A 20 0.07 -7.98 6.75
N MET A 21 -0.67 -7.11 6.08
CA MET A 21 -0.14 -6.14 5.11
C MET A 21 -0.87 -4.82 5.19
N LYS A 22 -0.32 -3.78 4.54
CA LYS A 22 -1.04 -2.50 4.39
C LYS A 22 -1.98 -2.53 3.19
N TYR A 23 -1.80 -3.41 2.20
CA TYR A 23 -2.67 -3.49 1.03
C TYR A 23 -2.98 -4.95 0.62
N PHE A 24 -4.20 -5.14 0.12
CA PHE A 24 -4.65 -6.33 -0.61
C PHE A 24 -5.45 -5.85 -1.81
N GLN A 25 -5.37 -6.52 -2.96
CA GLN A 25 -6.14 -6.07 -4.14
C GLN A 25 -7.65 -6.22 -3.94
N SER A 26 -8.08 -7.01 -2.96
CA SER A 26 -9.49 -7.23 -2.60
C SER A 26 -10.12 -6.10 -1.78
N LEU A 27 -9.40 -5.02 -1.48
CA LEU A 27 -9.96 -3.89 -0.73
C LEU A 27 -11.18 -3.28 -1.42
N ASP A 28 -12.28 -3.15 -0.68
CA ASP A 28 -13.53 -2.59 -1.17
C ASP A 28 -13.57 -1.07 -0.99
N ASN A 29 -12.80 -0.37 -1.82
CA ASN A 29 -12.90 1.08 -1.94
C ASN A 29 -12.76 1.53 -3.40
N GLU A 30 -13.30 2.70 -3.71
CA GLU A 30 -13.38 3.19 -5.09
C GLU A 30 -12.01 3.50 -5.72
N ASN A 31 -11.02 3.92 -4.93
CA ASN A 31 -9.66 4.14 -5.45
C ASN A 31 -9.04 2.81 -5.90
N ASN A 32 -9.20 1.77 -5.08
CA ASN A 32 -8.69 0.45 -5.37
C ASN A 32 -9.36 -0.16 -6.61
N LYS A 33 -10.71 -0.11 -6.70
CA LYS A 33 -11.44 -0.64 -7.86
C LYS A 33 -10.96 -0.03 -9.17
N LYS A 34 -10.73 1.29 -9.20
CA LYS A 34 -10.18 2.00 -10.36
C LYS A 34 -8.76 1.56 -10.67
N PHE A 35 -7.92 1.42 -9.65
CA PHE A 35 -6.53 0.98 -9.80
C PHE A 35 -6.45 -0.45 -10.35
N VAL A 36 -7.19 -1.41 -9.77
CA VAL A 36 -7.26 -2.80 -10.23
C VAL A 36 -7.77 -2.88 -11.67
N ALA A 37 -8.82 -2.15 -12.00
CA ALA A 37 -9.36 -2.12 -13.37
C ALA A 37 -8.32 -1.58 -14.37
N ALA A 38 -7.65 -0.47 -14.06
CA ALA A 38 -6.62 0.11 -14.92
C ALA A 38 -5.40 -0.81 -15.07
N PHE A 39 -4.98 -1.46 -13.98
CA PHE A 39 -3.87 -2.40 -13.99
C PHE A 39 -4.18 -3.62 -14.86
N LYS A 40 -5.36 -4.24 -14.68
CA LYS A 40 -5.80 -5.38 -15.50
C LYS A 40 -6.01 -5.02 -16.96
N ALA A 41 -6.50 -3.82 -17.26
CA ALA A 41 -6.62 -3.34 -18.64
C ALA A 41 -5.24 -3.22 -19.33
N LYS A 42 -4.21 -2.84 -18.57
CA LYS A 42 -2.85 -2.66 -19.10
C LYS A 42 -2.03 -3.95 -19.17
N TYR A 43 -2.16 -4.82 -18.17
CA TYR A 43 -1.28 -5.98 -17.98
C TYR A 43 -1.99 -7.34 -18.12
N GLY A 44 -3.30 -7.34 -18.37
CA GLY A 44 -4.10 -8.54 -18.59
C GLY A 44 -5.11 -8.81 -17.47
N ALA A 45 -6.23 -9.46 -17.82
CA ALA A 45 -7.35 -9.70 -16.89
C ALA A 45 -6.99 -10.56 -15.67
N SER A 46 -5.99 -11.45 -15.82
CA SER A 46 -5.45 -12.31 -14.77
C SER A 46 -4.30 -11.68 -13.99
N ALA A 47 -3.84 -10.48 -14.36
CA ALA A 47 -2.79 -9.79 -13.62
C ALA A 47 -3.29 -9.42 -12.21
N VAL A 48 -2.43 -9.63 -11.22
CA VAL A 48 -2.72 -9.41 -9.80
C VAL A 48 -1.79 -8.35 -9.23
N ILE A 49 -2.20 -7.73 -8.14
CA ILE A 49 -1.47 -6.65 -7.48
C ILE A 49 -1.20 -7.02 -6.03
N GLY A 50 0.07 -7.25 -5.70
CA GLY A 50 0.51 -7.38 -4.32
C GLY A 50 0.77 -6.05 -3.62
N ASP A 51 1.04 -6.12 -2.31
CA ASP A 51 1.38 -4.96 -1.46
C ASP A 51 2.58 -4.17 -2.03
N VAL A 52 3.63 -4.90 -2.44
CA VAL A 52 4.86 -4.32 -2.99
C VAL A 52 4.59 -3.58 -4.31
N THR A 53 3.74 -4.14 -5.17
CA THR A 53 3.37 -3.51 -6.45
C THR A 53 2.58 -2.22 -6.19
N GLN A 54 1.64 -2.24 -5.23
CA GLN A 54 0.90 -1.04 -4.86
C GLN A 54 1.81 0.02 -4.22
N ALA A 55 2.77 -0.37 -3.38
CA ALA A 55 3.74 0.55 -2.80
C ALA A 55 4.63 1.21 -3.88
N GLY A 56 5.08 0.42 -4.88
CA GLY A 56 5.80 0.93 -6.03
C GLY A 56 4.98 1.91 -6.88
N TYR A 57 3.67 1.69 -7.00
CA TYR A 57 2.76 2.65 -7.63
C TYR A 57 2.59 3.94 -6.81
N LEU A 58 2.53 3.84 -5.48
CA LEU A 58 2.27 4.97 -4.59
C LEU A 58 3.44 5.96 -4.50
N GLY A 59 4.68 5.47 -4.48
CA GLY A 59 5.88 6.29 -4.27
C GLY A 59 5.97 7.54 -5.16
N PRO A 60 5.81 7.43 -6.49
CA PRO A 60 5.82 8.58 -7.39
C PRO A 60 4.74 9.64 -7.09
N TRP A 61 3.58 9.25 -6.56
CA TRP A 61 2.51 10.20 -6.20
C TRP A 61 2.84 10.98 -4.93
N LEU A 62 3.48 10.34 -3.95
CA LEU A 62 3.98 11.02 -2.75
C LEU A 62 5.09 12.01 -3.12
N TRP A 63 6.02 11.59 -3.99
CA TRP A 63 7.07 12.46 -4.50
C TRP A 63 6.50 13.65 -5.27
N LYS A 64 5.54 13.41 -6.18
CA LYS A 64 4.83 14.48 -6.91
C LYS A 64 4.20 15.48 -5.94
N ALA A 65 3.49 15.02 -4.92
CA ALA A 65 2.87 15.90 -3.94
C ALA A 65 3.91 16.73 -3.15
N ALA A 66 5.07 16.15 -2.83
CA ALA A 66 6.16 16.89 -2.20
C ALA A 66 6.78 17.95 -3.12
N VAL A 67 6.98 17.63 -4.40
CA VAL A 67 7.43 18.58 -5.44
C VAL A 67 6.44 19.73 -5.60
N GLU A 68 5.14 19.43 -5.71
CA GLU A 68 4.09 20.45 -5.83
C GLU A 68 4.06 21.36 -4.59
N LYS A 69 4.23 20.79 -3.39
CA LYS A 69 4.30 21.57 -2.15
C LYS A 69 5.56 22.43 -2.06
N ALA A 70 6.70 21.92 -2.55
CA ALA A 70 7.96 22.65 -2.59
C ALA A 70 7.98 23.75 -3.66
N GLY A 71 7.13 23.64 -4.69
CA GLY A 71 7.22 24.48 -5.89
C GLY A 71 8.56 24.31 -6.62
N SER A 72 9.20 23.14 -6.48
CA SER A 72 10.57 22.92 -6.94
C SER A 72 10.90 21.44 -7.11
N PHE A 73 11.86 21.13 -7.98
CA PHE A 73 12.48 19.82 -8.11
C PHE A 73 13.82 19.71 -7.36
N ASP A 74 14.26 20.79 -6.70
CA ASP A 74 15.45 20.78 -5.86
C ASP A 74 15.29 19.78 -4.70
N VAL A 75 16.24 18.88 -4.54
CA VAL A 75 16.12 17.73 -3.61
C VAL A 75 15.92 18.19 -2.17
N ASP A 76 16.71 19.17 -1.70
CA ASP A 76 16.62 19.63 -0.32
C ASP A 76 15.28 20.31 -0.04
N LYS A 77 14.76 21.09 -1.00
CA LYS A 77 13.42 21.69 -0.90
C LYS A 77 12.32 20.64 -0.89
N VAL A 78 12.42 19.60 -1.72
CA VAL A 78 11.44 18.51 -1.76
C VAL A 78 11.45 17.70 -0.47
N VAL A 79 12.64 17.39 0.07
CA VAL A 79 12.81 16.71 1.35
C VAL A 79 12.18 17.54 2.47
N ALA A 80 12.54 18.81 2.58
CA ALA A 80 11.98 19.72 3.59
C ALA A 80 10.44 19.84 3.45
N ALA A 81 9.92 19.91 2.23
CA ALA A 81 8.47 19.92 2.00
C ALA A 81 7.81 18.61 2.45
N SER A 82 8.44 17.46 2.18
CA SER A 82 7.93 16.14 2.56
C SER A 82 7.82 15.98 4.09
N GLU A 83 8.74 16.57 4.84
CA GLU A 83 8.79 16.53 6.31
C GLU A 83 7.68 17.32 6.99
N THR A 84 7.05 18.26 6.28
CA THR A 84 5.94 19.08 6.79
C THR A 84 4.58 18.39 6.62
N GLY A 85 4.57 17.13 6.21
CA GLY A 85 3.37 16.32 6.01
C GLY A 85 2.87 16.32 4.57
N ILE A 86 2.84 15.12 3.97
CA ILE A 86 2.18 14.82 2.70
C ILE A 86 1.03 13.86 2.99
N GLU A 87 -0.14 14.16 2.45
CA GLU A 87 -1.36 13.39 2.68
C GLU A 87 -2.06 13.12 1.35
N LEU A 88 -2.44 11.86 1.12
CA LEU A 88 -3.19 11.45 -0.07
C LEU A 88 -4.44 10.68 0.35
N LYS A 89 -5.61 11.14 -0.09
CA LYS A 89 -6.89 10.44 0.11
C LYS A 89 -7.26 9.52 -1.07
N THR A 90 -6.43 9.53 -2.11
CA THR A 90 -6.68 8.90 -3.41
C THR A 90 -5.82 7.67 -3.66
N ALA A 91 -5.01 7.23 -2.70
CA ALA A 91 -4.21 6.02 -2.87
C ALA A 91 -5.12 4.78 -2.93
N PRO A 92 -4.70 3.71 -3.64
CA PRO A 92 -5.48 2.46 -3.72
C PRO A 92 -5.78 1.86 -2.35
N GLU A 93 -4.85 1.98 -1.39
CA GLU A 93 -5.03 1.49 -0.02
C GLU A 93 -5.89 2.40 0.88
N GLY A 94 -6.36 3.53 0.34
CA GLY A 94 -7.15 4.54 1.04
C GLY A 94 -6.35 5.79 1.40
N TYR A 95 -6.67 6.38 2.55
CA TYR A 95 -5.96 7.55 3.06
C TYR A 95 -4.57 7.15 3.58
N VAL A 96 -3.54 7.87 3.13
CA VAL A 96 -2.15 7.69 3.56
C VAL A 96 -1.53 9.02 3.95
N LYS A 97 -0.56 8.97 4.86
CA LYS A 97 0.17 10.14 5.33
C LYS A 97 1.65 9.83 5.46
N LEU A 98 2.50 10.69 4.93
CA LEU A 98 3.95 10.63 5.11
C LEU A 98 4.33 11.28 6.43
N ASP A 99 5.08 10.54 7.25
CA ASP A 99 5.67 11.05 8.48
C ASP A 99 6.97 11.82 8.18
N LYS A 100 7.39 12.66 9.14
CA LYS A 100 8.65 13.38 9.05
C LYS A 100 9.86 12.45 8.93
N ASN A 101 9.78 11.23 9.46
CA ASN A 101 10.84 10.22 9.30
C ASN A 101 10.83 9.51 7.92
N HIS A 102 10.09 10.04 6.95
CA HIS A 102 9.92 9.52 5.59
C HIS A 102 9.27 8.12 5.48
N HIS A 103 8.66 7.62 6.55
CA HIS A 103 7.82 6.41 6.51
C HIS A 103 6.35 6.76 6.41
N LEU A 104 5.52 5.80 5.99
CA LEU A 104 4.08 5.98 5.87
C LEU A 104 3.34 5.61 7.14
N TRP A 105 2.46 6.51 7.57
CA TRP A 105 1.31 6.16 8.37
C TRP A 105 0.39 5.27 7.53
N SER A 106 0.18 4.04 8.00
CA SER A 106 -0.52 3.00 7.24
C SER A 106 -1.56 2.31 8.11
N LYS A 107 -2.63 1.79 7.49
CA LYS A 107 -3.48 0.81 8.17
C LYS A 107 -2.78 -0.55 8.18
N SER A 108 -2.95 -1.31 9.25
CA SER A 108 -2.62 -2.74 9.24
C SER A 108 -3.87 -3.54 8.93
N ARG A 109 -3.75 -4.52 8.04
CA ARG A 109 -4.85 -5.37 7.59
C ARG A 109 -4.45 -6.82 7.72
N ILE A 110 -5.30 -7.59 8.38
CA ILE A 110 -5.18 -9.04 8.46
C ILE A 110 -6.14 -9.63 7.43
N ALA A 111 -5.62 -10.46 6.53
CA ALA A 111 -6.42 -11.13 5.53
C ALA A 111 -6.15 -12.64 5.51
N MET A 112 -7.21 -13.41 5.28
CA MET A 112 -7.17 -14.86 5.14
C MET A 112 -7.03 -15.22 3.65
N GLY A 113 -6.11 -16.11 3.34
CA GLY A 113 -5.94 -16.67 2.00
C GLY A 113 -7.14 -17.52 1.58
N MET A 114 -7.55 -17.36 0.33
CA MET A 114 -8.69 -18.05 -0.27
C MET A 114 -8.21 -19.08 -1.32
N PRO A 115 -8.99 -20.14 -1.60
CA PRO A 115 -8.59 -21.16 -2.57
C PRO A 115 -8.37 -20.65 -4.00
N ASP A 116 -8.94 -19.49 -4.36
CA ASP A 116 -8.78 -18.84 -5.67
C ASP A 116 -7.56 -17.91 -5.74
N ALA A 117 -6.59 -18.08 -4.84
CA ALA A 117 -5.37 -17.27 -4.74
C ALA A 117 -5.62 -15.78 -4.40
N THR A 118 -6.81 -15.44 -3.92
CA THR A 118 -7.12 -14.11 -3.39
C THR A 118 -7.02 -14.04 -1.87
N PHE A 119 -7.16 -12.85 -1.31
CA PHE A 119 -7.20 -12.62 0.12
C PHE A 119 -8.53 -12.00 0.53
N LYS A 120 -9.13 -12.50 1.61
CA LYS A 120 -10.28 -11.87 2.27
C LYS A 120 -9.81 -11.11 3.50
N VAL A 121 -9.91 -9.78 3.50
CA VAL A 121 -9.62 -8.97 4.69
C VAL A 121 -10.63 -9.33 5.80
N VAL A 122 -10.10 -9.70 6.97
CA VAL A 122 -10.90 -10.10 8.15
C VAL A 122 -10.76 -9.12 9.31
N SER A 123 -9.71 -8.29 9.31
CA SER A 123 -9.49 -7.26 10.32
C SER A 123 -8.69 -6.12 9.71
N GLU A 124 -8.97 -4.90 10.17
CA GLU A 124 -8.27 -3.68 9.78
C GLU A 124 -8.13 -2.80 11.02
N SER A 125 -6.99 -2.13 11.18
CA SER A 125 -6.82 -1.13 12.24
C SER A 125 -7.83 0.02 12.07
N PRO A 126 -8.46 0.50 13.16
CA PRO A 126 -9.45 1.58 13.07
C PRO A 126 -8.83 2.83 12.47
N ASP A 127 -7.62 3.16 12.93
CA ASP A 127 -6.85 4.32 12.52
C ASP A 127 -5.56 3.94 11.78
N LEU A 128 -4.90 4.94 11.22
CA LEU A 128 -3.52 4.81 10.74
C LEU A 128 -2.57 4.58 11.91
N ILE A 129 -1.66 3.64 11.74
CA ILE A 129 -0.60 3.34 12.69
C ILE A 129 0.58 4.26 12.40
N LYS A 130 1.10 4.92 13.43
CA LYS A 130 2.31 5.73 13.34
C LYS A 130 3.51 4.85 13.00
N PRO A 131 4.34 5.19 12.00
CA PRO A 131 5.54 4.43 11.74
C PRO A 131 6.57 4.65 12.86
N ASP A 132 7.02 3.55 13.46
CA ASP A 132 8.14 3.50 14.39
C ASP A 132 9.17 2.48 13.85
N PRO A 133 10.05 2.89 12.92
CA PRO A 133 11.00 1.98 12.29
C PRO A 133 12.09 1.48 13.24
N PHE A 134 12.28 2.14 14.40
CA PHE A 134 13.31 1.82 15.39
C PHE A 134 12.69 1.77 16.80
N PRO A 135 11.80 0.80 17.07
CA PRO A 135 11.08 0.74 18.33
C PRO A 135 12.06 0.50 19.49
N LYS A 136 11.77 1.14 20.64
CA LYS A 136 12.58 0.98 21.85
C LYS A 136 12.69 -0.50 22.21
N GLY A 137 13.92 -0.96 22.47
CA GLY A 137 14.21 -2.35 22.83
C GLY A 137 14.64 -3.25 21.66
N TYR A 138 14.68 -2.73 20.43
CA TYR A 138 15.10 -3.45 19.22
C TYR A 138 16.17 -2.67 18.42
N GLN A 139 17.00 -1.89 19.12
CA GLN A 139 18.09 -1.09 18.55
C GLN A 139 19.42 -1.86 18.54
#